data_AF-A0A8J6NN36-F1
#
_entry.id   AF-A0A8J6NN36-F1
#
_cell.length_a   1.000
_cell.length_b   1.000
_cell.length_c   1.000
_cell.angle_alpha   90.00
_cell.angle_beta   90.00
_cell.angle_gamma   90.00
#
_symmetry.space_group_name_H-M   'P 1'
#
loop_
_entity.id
_entity.type
_entity.pdbx_description
1 polymer ?
#
loop_
_entity_poly.entity_id
_entity_poly.type
_entity_poly.pdbx_seq_one_letter_code
_entity_poly.pdbx_strand_id
1 'polypeptide(L)'
;MTKLSAFTKNNLNKQGFENLDDEAKSCYALPLRFSPGVATILVVIGLALQSPIWLGSVALIALSGALFPRGMLIDLIYNYGVRHLFHVPPLPPTPKPRQFSYLLSTAWLASSALSFYYGQPVLGFILGGVVVIAATTLITSLWCLGSWWYRLFFKSAAVEHREL
;
A
#
# COMPACT_ATOMS: atom_id res chain seq x y z
N MET A 1 -4.73 0.87 26.68
CA MET A 1 -4.80 0.96 25.21
C MET A 1 -5.02 2.41 24.82
N THR A 2 -4.25 2.94 23.88
CA THR A 2 -4.42 4.30 23.36
C THR A 2 -5.66 4.35 22.47
N LYS A 3 -6.61 5.22 22.81
CA LYS A 3 -7.84 5.42 22.04
C LYS A 3 -7.49 5.87 20.62
N LEU A 4 -7.95 5.14 19.61
CA LEU A 4 -7.68 5.46 18.22
C LEU A 4 -8.30 6.83 17.87
N SER A 5 -7.55 7.70 17.18
CA SER A 5 -8.12 8.98 16.75
C SER A 5 -9.27 8.76 15.75
N ALA A 6 -10.28 9.63 15.76
CA ALA A 6 -11.40 9.57 14.80
C ALA A 6 -10.90 9.64 13.35
N PHE A 7 -9.83 10.40 13.11
CA PHE A 7 -9.18 10.51 11.81
C PHE A 7 -8.57 9.17 11.35
N THR A 8 -7.80 8.51 12.22
CA THR A 8 -7.23 7.19 11.93
C THR A 8 -8.31 6.14 11.68
N LYS A 9 -9.38 6.15 12.49
CA LYS A 9 -10.53 5.25 12.33
C LYS A 9 -11.16 5.40 10.94
N ASN A 10 -11.43 6.65 10.54
CA ASN A 10 -12.01 6.96 9.24
C ASN A 10 -11.11 6.50 8.08
N ASN A 11 -9.79 6.67 8.20
CA ASN A 11 -8.86 6.25 7.17
C ASN A 11 -8.77 4.71 7.04
N LEU A 12 -8.75 3.98 8.15
CA LEU A 12 -8.81 2.51 8.14
C LEU A 12 -10.13 2.00 7.54
N ASN A 13 -11.25 2.63 7.89
CA ASN A 13 -12.54 2.36 7.26
C ASN A 13 -12.45 2.53 5.74
N LYS A 14 -11.90 3.65 5.27
CA LYS A 14 -11.73 3.93 3.83
C LYS A 14 -10.83 2.90 3.12
N GLN A 15 -9.88 2.28 3.80
CA GLN A 15 -9.09 1.19 3.25
C GLN A 15 -9.88 -0.13 3.11
N GLY A 16 -11.03 -0.26 3.75
CA GLY A 16 -11.87 -1.46 3.72
C GLY A 16 -11.92 -2.24 5.04
N PHE A 17 -11.42 -1.67 6.14
CA PHE A 17 -11.45 -2.27 7.48
C PHE A 17 -12.70 -1.86 8.28
N GLU A 18 -13.82 -1.58 7.61
CA GLU A 18 -15.05 -1.07 8.23
C GLU A 18 -15.60 -2.05 9.29
N ASN A 19 -15.53 -3.35 9.00
CA ASN A 19 -16.05 -4.45 9.83
C ASN A 19 -15.20 -4.78 11.07
N LEU A 20 -14.04 -4.15 11.25
CA LEU A 20 -13.24 -4.34 12.46
C LEU A 20 -13.75 -3.43 13.58
N ASP A 21 -13.76 -3.93 14.80
CA ASP A 21 -14.03 -3.11 15.99
C ASP A 21 -12.87 -2.15 16.28
N ASP A 22 -13.08 -1.23 17.23
CA ASP A 22 -12.10 -0.20 17.55
C ASP A 22 -10.85 -0.78 18.23
N GLU A 23 -11.01 -1.88 18.96
CA GLU A 23 -9.92 -2.61 19.60
C GLU A 23 -9.00 -3.25 18.56
N ALA A 24 -9.54 -4.02 17.61
CA ALA A 24 -8.79 -4.59 16.50
C ALA A 24 -8.14 -3.51 15.63
N LYS A 25 -8.83 -2.40 15.35
CA LYS A 25 -8.24 -1.27 14.61
C LYS A 25 -7.04 -0.68 15.34
N SER A 26 -7.10 -0.55 16.67
CA SER A 26 -5.98 -0.08 17.48
C SER A 26 -4.79 -1.04 17.43
N CYS A 27 -5.05 -2.35 17.47
CA CYS A 27 -4.02 -3.39 17.36
C CYS A 27 -3.32 -3.37 15.99
N TYR A 28 -4.05 -3.11 14.90
CA TYR A 28 -3.49 -3.17 13.55
C TYR A 28 -2.93 -1.84 13.02
N ALA A 29 -3.26 -0.70 13.64
CA ALA A 29 -2.87 0.62 13.14
C ALA A 29 -1.35 0.76 12.91
N LEU A 30 -0.54 0.24 13.82
CA LEU A 30 0.92 0.26 13.70
C LEU A 30 1.45 -0.85 12.77
N PRO A 31 1.09 -2.13 12.94
CA PRO A 31 1.46 -3.21 12.02
C PRO A 31 1.17 -2.90 10.54
N LEU A 32 0.04 -2.26 10.23
CA LEU A 32 -0.35 -1.96 8.85
C LEU A 32 0.58 -0.95 8.15
N ARG A 33 1.43 -0.25 8.91
CA ARG A 33 2.46 0.66 8.39
C ARG A 33 3.77 -0.04 8.03
N PHE A 34 3.98 -1.27 8.51
CA PHE A 34 5.21 -2.02 8.27
C PHE A 34 5.46 -2.24 6.78
N SER A 35 4.51 -2.87 6.10
CA SER A 35 4.62 -3.23 4.68
C SER A 35 4.85 -2.02 3.76
N PRO A 36 4.07 -0.93 3.86
CA PRO A 36 4.34 0.27 3.08
C PRO A 36 5.65 0.96 3.50
N GLY A 37 6.07 0.86 4.77
CA GLY A 37 7.38 1.34 5.23
C GLY A 37 8.54 0.65 4.53
N VAL A 38 8.56 -0.69 4.57
CA VAL A 38 9.57 -1.50 3.88
C VAL A 38 9.54 -1.26 2.38
N ALA A 39 8.35 -1.24 1.77
CA ALA A 39 8.21 -0.97 0.33
C ALA A 39 8.77 0.40 -0.04
N THR A 40 8.48 1.45 0.74
CA THR A 40 9.02 2.80 0.51
C THR A 40 10.54 2.81 0.54
N ILE A 41 11.15 2.15 1.53
CA ILE A 41 12.62 2.06 1.63
C ILE A 41 13.20 1.37 0.39
N LEU A 42 12.62 0.25 -0.03
CA LEU A 42 13.06 -0.45 -1.23
C LEU A 42 12.93 0.40 -2.50
N VAL A 43 11.84 1.17 -2.64
CA VAL A 43 11.66 2.09 -3.77
C VAL A 43 12.70 3.22 -3.74
N VAL A 44 12.95 3.83 -2.58
CA VAL A 44 13.95 4.89 -2.42
C VAL A 44 15.35 4.39 -2.80
N ILE A 45 15.72 3.17 -2.38
CA ILE A 45 16.97 2.53 -2.79
C ILE A 45 17.00 2.36 -4.32
N GLY A 46 15.92 1.85 -4.93
CA GLY A 46 15.84 1.67 -6.37
C GLY A 46 15.99 2.96 -7.17
N LEU A 47 15.39 4.05 -6.69
CA LEU A 47 15.49 5.38 -7.29
C LEU A 47 16.89 5.97 -7.11
N ALA A 48 17.47 5.87 -5.93
CA ALA A 48 18.82 6.37 -5.65
C ALA A 48 19.86 5.65 -6.53
N LEU A 49 19.70 4.35 -6.73
CA LEU A 49 20.54 3.53 -7.61
C LEU A 49 20.16 3.65 -9.09
N GLN A 50 19.06 4.33 -9.42
CA GLN A 50 18.48 4.40 -10.77
C GLN A 50 18.36 3.02 -11.44
N SER A 51 18.08 1.97 -10.66
CA SER A 51 18.19 0.59 -11.11
C SER A 51 16.86 0.07 -11.66
N PRO A 52 16.76 -0.20 -12.98
CA PRO A 52 15.54 -0.75 -13.58
C PRO A 52 15.18 -2.12 -13.00
N ILE A 53 16.19 -2.96 -12.78
CA ILE A 53 16.01 -4.33 -12.25
C ILE A 53 15.48 -4.29 -10.83
N TRP A 54 16.02 -3.38 -10.00
CA TRP A 54 15.57 -3.24 -8.62
C TRP A 54 14.11 -2.74 -8.56
N LEU A 55 13.78 -1.65 -9.26
CA LEU A 55 12.43 -1.11 -9.27
C LEU A 55 11.42 -2.07 -9.90
N GLY A 56 11.81 -2.80 -10.95
CA GLY A 56 11.01 -3.87 -11.53
C GLY A 56 10.73 -5.01 -10.53
N SER A 57 11.73 -5.40 -9.73
CA SER A 57 11.56 -6.40 -8.67
C SER A 57 10.58 -5.91 -7.59
N VAL A 58 10.67 -4.64 -7.18
CA VAL A 58 9.73 -4.05 -6.23
C VAL A 58 8.32 -3.94 -6.82
N ALA A 59 8.19 -3.71 -8.13
CA ALA A 59 6.90 -3.75 -8.81
C ALA A 59 6.27 -5.15 -8.73
N LEU A 60 7.04 -6.23 -8.88
CA LEU A 60 6.54 -7.60 -8.71
C LEU A 60 6.12 -7.88 -7.26
N ILE A 61 6.84 -7.34 -6.28
CA ILE A 61 6.43 -7.40 -4.87
C ILE A 61 5.07 -6.71 -4.67
N ALA A 62 4.88 -5.51 -5.23
CA ALA A 62 3.59 -4.83 -5.17
C ALA A 62 2.49 -5.63 -5.89
N LEU A 63 2.79 -6.23 -7.05
CA LEU A 63 1.85 -7.05 -7.82
C LEU A 63 1.35 -8.25 -7.02
N SER A 64 2.23 -8.89 -6.23
CA SER A 64 1.83 -10.00 -5.36
C SER A 64 0.71 -9.61 -4.39
N GLY A 65 0.75 -8.39 -3.83
CA GLY A 65 -0.30 -7.88 -2.96
C GLY A 65 -1.56 -7.45 -3.69
N ALA A 66 -1.46 -7.06 -4.96
CA ALA A 66 -2.61 -6.75 -5.81
C ALA A 66 -3.39 -8.02 -6.19
N LEU A 67 -2.68 -9.10 -6.51
CA LEU A 67 -3.28 -10.37 -6.95
C LEU A 67 -3.79 -11.22 -5.78
N PHE A 68 -3.05 -11.26 -4.66
CA PHE A 68 -3.33 -12.18 -3.57
C PHE A 68 -3.63 -11.43 -2.27
N PRO A 69 -4.86 -11.54 -1.72
CA PRO A 69 -5.25 -10.87 -0.47
C PRO A 69 -4.35 -11.20 0.73
N ARG A 70 -3.74 -12.39 0.73
CA ARG A 70 -2.80 -12.87 1.76
C ARG A 70 -1.39 -13.13 1.22
N GLY A 71 -1.12 -12.77 -0.03
CA GLY A 71 0.10 -13.16 -0.73
C GLY A 71 1.08 -12.01 -1.00
N MET A 72 0.86 -10.82 -0.42
CA MET A 72 1.87 -9.77 -0.48
C MET A 72 3.17 -10.26 0.17
N LEU A 73 4.26 -10.32 -0.59
CA LEU A 73 5.53 -10.87 -0.11
C LEU A 73 6.03 -10.23 1.19
N ILE A 74 5.90 -8.91 1.34
CA ILE A 74 6.30 -8.21 2.57
C ILE A 74 5.41 -8.58 3.76
N ASP A 75 4.10 -8.77 3.53
CA ASP A 75 3.17 -9.20 4.58
C ASP A 75 3.49 -10.63 5.04
N LEU A 76 3.95 -11.50 4.13
CA LEU A 76 4.40 -12.85 4.46
C LEU A 76 5.66 -12.80 5.34
N ILE A 77 6.65 -11.97 4.99
CA ILE A 77 7.84 -11.76 5.83
C ILE A 77 7.45 -11.26 7.22
N TYR A 78 6.50 -10.33 7.30
CA TYR A 78 5.98 -9.86 8.57
C TYR A 78 5.33 -10.99 9.37
N ASN A 79 4.42 -11.74 8.74
CA ASN A 79 3.62 -12.76 9.40
C ASN A 79 4.41 -14.01 9.79
N TYR A 80 5.48 -14.37 9.08
CA TYR A 80 6.30 -15.54 9.40
C TYR A 80 7.57 -15.21 10.21
N GLY A 81 8.04 -13.97 10.20
CA GLY A 81 9.25 -13.55 10.91
C GLY A 81 8.98 -12.49 11.97
N VAL A 82 8.73 -11.26 11.52
CA VAL A 82 8.69 -10.06 12.38
C VAL A 82 7.68 -10.20 13.51
N ARG A 83 6.49 -10.74 13.23
CA ARG A 83 5.45 -10.86 14.25
C ARG A 83 5.87 -11.76 15.42
N HIS A 84 6.62 -12.82 15.13
CA HIS A 84 7.07 -13.79 16.13
C HIS A 84 8.22 -13.23 16.96
N LEU A 85 9.07 -12.40 16.37
CA LEU A 85 10.15 -11.73 17.09
C LEU A 85 9.62 -10.68 18.08
N PHE A 86 8.59 -9.92 17.68
CA PHE A 86 8.05 -8.81 18.47
C PHE A 86 6.75 -9.14 19.21
N HIS A 87 6.26 -10.38 19.14
CA HIS A 87 5.00 -10.82 19.76
C HIS A 87 3.79 -9.91 19.40
N VAL A 88 3.73 -9.47 18.14
CA VAL A 88 2.69 -8.58 17.61
C VAL A 88 1.64 -9.36 16.81
N PRO A 89 0.39 -8.85 16.71
CA PRO A 89 -0.70 -9.58 16.06
C PRO A 89 -0.46 -9.77 14.55
N PRO A 90 -1.00 -10.84 13.95
CA PRO A 90 -0.89 -11.09 12.51
C PRO A 90 -1.64 -10.05 11.69
N LEU A 91 -1.14 -9.73 10.49
CA LEU A 91 -1.84 -8.81 9.60
C LEU A 91 -3.14 -9.44 9.07
N PRO A 92 -4.25 -8.69 9.05
CA PRO A 92 -5.49 -9.15 8.43
C PRO A 92 -5.32 -9.24 6.90
N PRO A 93 -6.17 -10.03 6.21
CA PRO A 93 -6.17 -10.08 4.75
C PRO A 93 -6.34 -8.68 4.14
N THR A 94 -5.58 -8.38 3.08
CA THR A 94 -5.66 -7.09 2.41
C THR A 94 -7.02 -6.92 1.74
N PRO A 95 -7.81 -5.89 2.10
CA PRO A 95 -9.11 -5.62 1.49
C PRO A 95 -8.98 -5.07 0.05
N LYS A 96 -10.05 -5.21 -0.74
CA LYS A 96 -10.08 -4.80 -2.16
C LYS A 96 -9.61 -3.35 -2.44
N PRO A 97 -10.02 -2.32 -1.66
CA PRO A 97 -9.55 -0.95 -1.89
C PRO A 97 -8.03 -0.78 -1.72
N ARG A 98 -7.40 -1.60 -0.89
CA ARG A 98 -5.95 -1.58 -0.67
C ARG A 98 -5.21 -2.40 -1.73
N GLN A 99 -5.79 -3.51 -2.20
CA GLN A 99 -5.27 -4.26 -3.37
C GLN A 99 -5.18 -3.36 -4.61
N PHE A 100 -6.18 -2.49 -4.83
CA PHE A 100 -6.14 -1.52 -5.92
C PHE A 100 -4.96 -0.54 -5.78
N SER A 101 -4.64 -0.11 -4.56
CA SER A 101 -3.44 0.71 -4.33
C SER A 101 -2.16 -0.01 -4.73
N TYR A 102 -2.04 -1.31 -4.44
CA TYR A 102 -0.89 -2.10 -4.84
C TYR A 102 -0.79 -2.28 -6.35
N LEU A 103 -1.93 -2.39 -7.05
CA LEU A 103 -1.96 -2.42 -8.51
C LEU A 103 -1.46 -1.11 -9.11
N LEU A 104 -1.89 0.03 -8.57
CA LEU A 104 -1.39 1.34 -9.00
C LEU A 104 0.12 1.48 -8.75
N SER A 105 0.59 1.12 -7.55
CA SER A 105 2.02 1.12 -7.24
C SER A 105 2.81 0.23 -8.20
N THR A 106 2.27 -0.95 -8.56
CA THR A 106 2.89 -1.84 -9.54
C THR A 106 3.05 -1.15 -10.89
N ALA A 107 1.99 -0.55 -11.41
CA ALA A 107 2.02 0.12 -12.71
C ALA A 107 3.02 1.28 -12.73
N TRP A 108 3.03 2.11 -11.69
CA TRP A 108 3.92 3.26 -11.59
C TRP A 108 5.39 2.86 -11.41
N LEU A 109 5.67 1.84 -10.59
CA LEU A 109 7.03 1.32 -10.41
C LEU A 109 7.55 0.60 -11.66
N ALA A 110 6.70 -0.17 -12.36
CA ALA A 110 7.05 -0.77 -13.64
C ALA A 110 7.36 0.31 -14.69
N SER A 111 6.55 1.37 -14.74
CA SER A 111 6.77 2.51 -15.65
C SER A 111 8.04 3.28 -15.29
N SER A 112 8.34 3.44 -14.00
CA SER A 112 9.60 4.03 -13.52
C SER A 112 10.81 3.18 -13.92
N ALA A 113 10.74 1.86 -13.73
CA ALA A 113 11.77 0.92 -14.15
C ALA A 113 12.01 0.98 -15.67
N LEU A 114 10.95 0.96 -16.48
CA LEU A 114 11.04 1.09 -17.94
C LEU A 114 11.66 2.44 -18.33
N SER A 115 11.31 3.53 -17.64
CA SER A 115 11.89 4.86 -17.90
C SER A 115 13.41 4.86 -17.68
N PHE A 116 13.90 4.27 -16.59
CA PHE A 116 15.34 4.11 -16.38
C PHE A 116 15.99 3.18 -17.42
N TYR A 117 15.30 2.10 -17.81
CA TYR A 117 15.79 1.19 -18.84
C TYR A 117 15.98 1.87 -20.21
N TYR A 118 15.06 2.77 -20.60
CA TYR A 118 15.15 3.54 -21.84
C TYR A 118 15.97 4.84 -21.71
N GLY A 119 16.69 5.04 -20.61
CA GLY A 119 17.55 6.21 -20.41
C GLY A 119 16.79 7.52 -20.19
N GLN A 120 15.57 7.47 -19.67
CA GLN A 120 14.73 8.62 -19.31
C GLN A 120 14.65 8.79 -17.79
N PRO A 121 15.73 9.22 -17.12
CA PRO A 121 15.80 9.24 -15.65
C PRO A 121 14.80 10.20 -15.02
N VAL A 122 14.49 11.33 -15.68
CA VAL A 122 13.52 12.32 -15.18
C VAL A 122 12.14 11.70 -15.00
N LEU A 123 11.66 10.96 -16.01
CA LEU A 123 10.38 10.24 -15.93
C LEU A 123 10.44 9.15 -14.86
N GLY A 124 11.56 8.42 -14.78
CA GLY A 124 11.81 7.43 -13.73
C GLY A 124 11.62 8.01 -12.33
N PHE A 125 12.24 9.15 -12.05
CA PHE A 125 12.13 9.85 -10.77
C PHE A 125 10.74 10.41 -10.49
N ILE A 126 10.07 10.98 -11.49
CA ILE A 126 8.69 11.49 -11.30
C ILE A 126 7.77 10.34 -10.92
N LEU A 127 7.77 9.25 -11.69
CA LEU A 127 6.88 8.10 -11.47
C LEU A 127 7.18 7.41 -10.14
N GLY A 128 8.44 7.11 -9.85
CA GLY A 128 8.81 6.50 -8.56
C GLY A 128 8.61 7.44 -7.38
N GLY A 129 8.87 8.74 -7.57
CA GLY A 129 8.73 9.77 -6.54
C GLY A 129 7.29 9.94 -6.06
N VAL A 130 6.31 9.90 -6.97
CA VAL A 130 4.90 9.92 -6.56
C VAL A 130 4.54 8.69 -5.72
N VAL A 131 5.07 7.51 -6.05
CA VAL A 131 4.85 6.30 -5.23
C VAL A 131 5.43 6.49 -3.83
N VAL A 132 6.65 7.05 -3.71
CA VAL A 132 7.28 7.35 -2.41
C VAL A 132 6.43 8.34 -1.61
N ILE A 133 5.94 9.42 -2.23
CA ILE A 133 5.11 10.43 -1.56
C ILE A 133 3.81 9.79 -1.07
N ALA A 134 3.09 9.07 -1.94
CA ALA A 134 1.83 8.42 -1.59
C ALA A 134 2.00 7.38 -0.47
N ALA A 135 3.07 6.58 -0.52
CA ALA A 135 3.38 5.60 0.51
C ALA A 135 3.78 6.26 1.83
N THR A 136 4.55 7.35 1.79
CA THR A 136 4.91 8.14 2.98
C THR A 136 3.68 8.74 3.65
N THR A 137 2.74 9.30 2.87
CA THR A 137 1.45 9.77 3.38
C THR A 137 0.67 8.63 4.06
N LEU A 138 0.67 7.43 3.48
CA LEU A 138 0.01 6.27 4.06
C LEU A 138 0.67 5.84 5.38
N ILE A 139 2.00 5.84 5.46
CA ILE A 139 2.73 5.47 6.68
C ILE A 139 2.41 6.46 7.81
N THR A 140 2.37 7.76 7.53
CA THR A 140 2.17 8.79 8.57
C THR A 140 0.71 8.90 9.01
N SER A 141 -0.23 8.89 8.06
CA SER A 141 -1.63 9.22 8.30
C SER A 141 -2.60 8.03 8.24
N LEU A 142 -2.13 6.87 7.79
CA LEU A 142 -2.98 5.72 7.38
C LEU A 142 -3.98 6.09 6.28
N TRP A 143 -3.86 7.23 5.64
CA TRP A 143 -4.66 7.58 4.46
C TRP A 143 -4.03 6.97 3.21
N CYS A 144 -4.81 6.21 2.45
CA CYS A 144 -4.34 5.52 1.25
C CYS A 144 -4.94 6.18 0.00
N LEU A 145 -4.07 6.80 -0.82
CA LEU A 145 -4.46 7.41 -2.09
C LEU A 145 -5.20 6.42 -3.00
N GLY A 146 -4.69 5.19 -3.13
CA GLY A 146 -5.31 4.16 -3.95
C GLY A 146 -6.71 3.76 -3.46
N SER A 147 -6.92 3.60 -2.16
CA SER A 147 -8.26 3.31 -1.62
C SER A 147 -9.23 4.47 -1.78
N TRP A 148 -8.74 5.72 -1.78
CA TRP A 148 -9.54 6.89 -2.08
C TRP A 148 -9.98 6.90 -3.55
N TRP A 149 -9.06 6.71 -4.51
CA TRP A 149 -9.40 6.54 -5.92
C TRP A 149 -10.35 5.37 -6.17
N TYR A 150 -10.11 4.23 -5.53
CA TYR A 150 -11.00 3.07 -5.62
C TYR A 150 -12.44 3.45 -5.24
N ARG A 151 -12.63 4.20 -4.15
CA ARG A 151 -13.98 4.62 -3.76
C ARG A 151 -14.58 5.65 -4.72
N LEU A 152 -13.77 6.56 -5.27
CA LEU A 152 -14.27 7.51 -6.27
C LEU A 152 -14.79 6.81 -7.52
N PHE A 153 -14.11 5.77 -8.02
CA PHE A 153 -14.55 5.07 -9.21
C PHE A 153 -15.63 4.01 -8.93
N PHE A 154 -15.45 3.20 -7.88
CA PHE A 154 -16.31 2.03 -7.65
C PHE A 154 -17.44 2.27 -6.64
N LYS A 155 -17.36 3.28 -5.77
CA LYS A 155 -18.48 3.63 -4.87
C LYS A 155 -19.46 4.60 -5.51
N SER A 156 -19.00 5.49 -6.40
CA SER A 156 -19.89 6.34 -7.21
C SER A 156 -20.78 5.50 -8.13
N ALA A 157 -20.24 4.43 -8.73
CA ALA A 157 -21.01 3.49 -9.55
C ALA A 157 -22.13 2.74 -8.79
N ALA A 158 -22.01 2.56 -7.47
CA ALA A 158 -23.02 1.88 -6.66
C ALA A 158 -24.19 2.79 -6.24
N VAL A 159 -24.01 4.11 -6.30
CA VAL A 159 -25.08 5.10 -6.05
C VAL A 159 -25.92 5.26 -7.32
N GLU A 160 -25.28 5.30 -8.49
CA GLU A 160 -25.97 5.48 -9.77
C GLU A 160 -26.87 4.29 -10.16
N HIS A 161 -26.49 3.06 -9.78
CA HIS A 161 -27.33 1.87 -9.98
C HIS A 161 -28.53 1.74 -9.01
N ARG A 162 -28.64 2.61 -8.00
CA ARG A 162 -29.77 2.59 -7.04
C ARG A 162 -30.86 3.61 -7.42
N GLU A 163 -30.62 4.46 -8.41
CA GLU A 163 -31.57 5.48 -8.89
C GLU A 163 -32.20 5.14 -10.26
N LEU A 164 -31.97 3.92 -10.77
CA LEU A 164 -32.66 3.31 -11.92
C LEU A 164 -33.59 2.20 -11.44
#